data_AF-A0A383R5J1-F1
#
_entry.id   AF-A0A383R5J1-F1
#
_cell.length_a   1.000
_cell.length_b   1.000
_cell.length_c   1.000
_cell.angle_alpha   90.00
_cell.angle_beta   90.00
_cell.angle_gamma   90.00
#
_symmetry.space_group_name_H-M   'P 1'
#
loop_
_entity.id
_entity.type
_entity.pdbx_description
1 polymer ?
#
loop_
_entity_poly.entity_id
_entity_poly.type
_entity_poly.pdbx_seq_one_letter_code
_entity_poly.pdbx_strand_id
1 'polypeptide(L)' 'MVTNVSVYKRVFETIHTRESAIQDGRFLYIGARGIDTFEAAQIVDGTGKYMIPGLVDIHLHIESTMVRRRRSRTA' A
#
# COMPACT_ATOMS: atom_id res chain seq x y z
N MET A 1 -2.13 -9.32 -3.08
CA MET A 1 -1.75 -8.60 -4.30
C MET A 1 -2.71 -7.46 -4.55
N VAL A 2 -2.21 -6.34 -5.06
CA VAL A 2 -3.05 -5.22 -5.54
C VAL A 2 -2.91 -5.13 -7.05
N THR A 3 -4.02 -5.13 -7.79
CA THR A 3 -4.03 -5.11 -9.27
C THR A 3 -4.54 -3.78 -9.80
N ASN A 4 -4.24 -3.47 -11.07
CA ASN A 4 -4.79 -2.33 -11.81
C ASN A 4 -4.67 -0.96 -11.11
N VAL A 5 -3.65 -0.77 -10.27
CA VAL A 5 -3.52 0.44 -9.46
C VAL A 5 -2.51 1.40 -10.06
N SER A 6 -2.82 2.70 -10.06
CA SER A 6 -1.91 3.75 -10.49
C SER A 6 -0.86 3.99 -9.40
N VAL A 7 0.34 3.42 -9.58
CA VAL A 7 1.44 3.57 -8.62
C VAL A 7 2.16 4.89 -8.90
N TYR A 8 2.16 5.78 -7.90
CA TYR A 8 2.93 7.02 -7.94
C TYR A 8 4.35 6.76 -7.45
N LYS A 9 5.35 7.13 -8.26
CA LYS A 9 6.76 6.99 -7.90
C LYS A 9 7.44 8.34 -7.91
N ARG A 10 7.63 8.91 -6.72
CA ARG A 10 8.24 10.24 -6.52
C ARG A 10 9.58 10.41 -7.24
N VAL A 11 10.46 9.40 -7.18
CA VAL A 11 11.82 9.47 -7.76
C VAL A 11 11.81 9.82 -9.26
N PHE A 12 10.77 9.42 -9.98
CA PHE A 12 10.66 9.66 -11.42
C PHE A 12 9.48 10.58 -11.78
N GLU A 13 8.76 11.09 -10.77
CA GLU A 13 7.51 11.86 -10.94
C GLU A 13 6.51 11.20 -11.90
N THR A 14 6.56 9.86 -12.02
CA THR A 14 5.69 9.11 -12.93
C THR A 14 4.57 8.38 -12.22
N ILE A 15 3.50 8.17 -12.98
CA ILE A 15 2.35 7.35 -12.58
C ILE A 15 2.16 6.27 -13.63
N HIS A 16 2.13 5.02 -13.19
CA HIS A 16 1.85 3.90 -14.06
C HIS A 16 0.89 2.92 -13.40
N THR A 17 -0.06 2.40 -14.19
CA THR A 17 -0.88 1.27 -13.78
C THR A 17 -0.02 0.03 -13.67
N ARG A 18 0.04 -0.55 -12.47
CA ARG A 18 0.89 -1.70 -12.14
C ARG A 18 0.17 -2.61 -11.14
N GLU A 19 0.77 -3.76 -10.92
CA GLU A 19 0.39 -4.75 -9.93
C GLU A 19 1.48 -4.83 -8.86
N SER A 20 1.07 -4.99 -7.61
CA SER A 20 1.96 -5.03 -6.45
C SER A 20 1.75 -6.32 -5.66
N ALA A 21 2.80 -7.15 -5.61
CA ALA A 21 2.84 -8.34 -4.77
C ALA A 21 3.42 -7.98 -3.39
N ILE A 22 2.70 -8.35 -2.33
CA ILE A 22 3.03 -8.02 -0.95
C ILE A 22 2.97 -9.31 -0.13
N GLN A 23 4.01 -9.58 0.65
CA GLN A 23 4.08 -10.69 1.57
C GLN A 23 4.77 -10.24 2.85
N ASP A 24 4.23 -10.63 4.01
CA ASP A 24 4.80 -10.36 5.34
C ASP A 24 5.18 -8.88 5.57
N GLY A 25 4.30 -7.97 5.11
CA GLY A 25 4.46 -6.52 5.25
C GLY A 25 5.51 -5.91 4.31
N ARG A 26 6.03 -6.67 3.33
CA ARG A 26 7.05 -6.22 2.37
C ARG A 26 6.55 -6.32 0.94
N PHE A 27 6.96 -5.39 0.09
CA PHE A 27 6.75 -5.48 -1.35
C PHE A 27 7.77 -6.45 -1.95
N LEU A 28 7.28 -7.52 -2.58
CA LEU A 28 8.12 -8.46 -3.32
C LEU A 28 8.30 -8.03 -4.77
N TYR A 29 7.27 -7.42 -5.36
CA TYR A 29 7.25 -7.01 -6.76
C TYR A 29 6.29 -5.84 -6.99
N ILE A 30 6.66 -4.94 -7.89
CA ILE A 30 5.80 -3.88 -8.43
C ILE A 30 6.05 -3.81 -9.94
N GLY A 31 5.07 -4.18 -10.75
CA GLY A 31 5.25 -4.27 -12.20
C GLY A 31 3.98 -4.71 -12.95
N ALA A 32 4.07 -4.97 -14.24
CA ALA A 32 2.89 -5.23 -15.09
C ALA A 32 2.49 -6.71 -15.21
N ARG A 33 3.25 -7.64 -14.60
CA ARG A 33 3.06 -9.09 -14.77
C ARG A 33 2.94 -9.82 -13.43
N GLY A 34 2.46 -9.15 -12.40
CA GLY A 34 2.29 -9.72 -11.07
C GLY A 34 1.30 -10.89 -11.08
N ILE A 35 0.17 -10.77 -11.76
CA ILE A 35 -0.88 -11.78 -11.80
C ILE A 35 -0.46 -13.07 -12.50
N ASP A 36 0.42 -12.97 -13.50
CA ASP A 36 0.97 -14.13 -14.22
C ASP A 36 2.07 -14.84 -13.43
N THR A 37 2.65 -14.17 -12.43
CA THR A 37 3.89 -14.60 -11.77
C THR A 37 3.67 -15.08 -10.33
N PHE A 38 2.64 -14.56 -9.65
CA PHE A 38 2.41 -14.81 -8.22
C PHE A 38 0.99 -15.31 -7.94
N GLU A 39 0.90 -16.32 -7.10
CA GLU A 39 -0.36 -16.67 -6.43
C GLU A 39 -0.51 -15.84 -5.16
N ALA A 40 -1.69 -15.26 -4.94
CA ALA A 40 -1.95 -14.39 -3.79
C ALA A 40 -3.17 -14.88 -3.00
N ALA A 41 -3.02 -14.98 -1.67
CA ALA A 41 -4.13 -15.32 -0.77
C ALA A 41 -5.27 -14.29 -0.79
N GLN A 42 -4.96 -13.05 -1.17
CA GLN A 42 -5.93 -11.98 -1.34
C GLN A 42 -5.57 -11.12 -2.54
N ILE A 43 -6.58 -10.74 -3.33
CA ILE A 43 -6.46 -9.79 -4.43
C ILE A 43 -7.33 -8.58 -4.11
N VAL A 44 -6.77 -7.39 -4.31
CA VAL A 44 -7.47 -6.10 -4.19
C VAL A 44 -7.40 -5.39 -5.54
N ASP A 45 -8.54 -5.11 -6.16
CA ASP A 45 -8.60 -4.36 -7.41
C ASP A 45 -8.53 -2.85 -7.15
N GLY A 46 -7.50 -2.21 -7.67
CA GLY A 46 -7.23 -0.78 -7.51
C GLY A 46 -7.66 0.06 -8.71
N THR A 47 -8.50 -0.47 -9.61
CA THR A 47 -8.96 0.26 -10.80
C THR A 47 -9.48 1.66 -10.46
N GLY A 48 -8.93 2.67 -11.13
CA GLY A 48 -9.27 4.08 -10.90
C GLY A 48 -8.75 4.68 -9.58
N LYS A 49 -7.90 3.96 -8.85
CA LYS A 49 -7.27 4.39 -7.59
C LYS A 49 -5.77 4.58 -7.75
N TYR A 50 -5.20 5.30 -6.79
CA TYR A 50 -3.78 5.57 -6.70
C TYR A 50 -3.16 4.86 -5.50
N MET A 51 -1.98 4.29 -5.70
CA MET A 51 -1.14 3.76 -4.63
C MET A 51 -0.01 4.74 -4.37
N ILE A 52 0.04 5.23 -3.14
CA ILE A 52 1.12 6.06 -2.61
C ILE A 52 1.76 5.34 -1.41
N PRO A 53 3.01 5.67 -1.06
CA PRO A 53 3.56 5.28 0.23
C PRO A 53 2.65 5.76 1.37
N GLY A 54 2.58 4.98 2.46
CA GLY A 54 1.89 5.41 3.67
C GLY A 54 2.42 6.75 4.16
N LEU A 55 1.52 7.64 4.56
CA LEU A 55 1.89 8.95 5.08
C LEU A 55 2.62 8.82 6.41
N VAL A 56 3.65 9.64 6.60
CA VAL A 56 4.43 9.71 7.84
C VAL A 56 4.20 11.07 8.46
N ASP A 57 3.63 11.08 9.67
CA ASP A 57 3.45 12.28 10.48
C ASP A 57 4.60 12.37 11.50
N ILE A 58 5.39 13.44 11.40
CA ILE A 58 6.56 13.67 12.26
C ILE A 58 6.24 14.48 13.51
N HIS A 59 5.03 15.02 13.62
CA HIS A 59 4.69 15.94 14.68
C HIS A 59 3.20 15.91 15.00
N LEU A 60 2.80 14.84 15.70
CA LEU A 60 1.46 14.65 16.21
C LEU A 60 1.47 14.47 17.74
N HIS A 61 0.65 15.26 18.42
CA HIS A 61 0.24 14.99 19.80
C HIS A 61 -1.13 14.31 19.77
N ILE A 62 -1.20 13.03 20.12
CA ILE A 62 -2.47 12.27 20.10
C ILE A 62 -3.41 12.79 21.19
N GLU A 63 -2.85 13.25 22.30
CA GLU A 63 -3.54 13.83 23.44
C GLU A 63 -4.43 15.02 23.02
N SER A 64 -3.97 15.81 22.05
CA SER A 64 -4.70 16.96 21.51
C SER A 64 -5.90 16.58 20.64
N THR A 65 -6.01 15.32 20.23
CA THR A 65 -7.12 14.84 19.37
C THR A 65 -8.35 14.38 20.16
N MET A 66 -8.28 14.40 21.50
CA MET A 66 -9.30 13.84 22.42
C MET A 66 -9.67 12.37 22.14
N VAL A 67 -8.85 11.65 21.38
CA VAL A 67 -9.02 10.24 21.03
C VAL A 67 -7.99 9.39 21.78
N ARG A 68 -8.42 8.25 22.33
CA ARG A 68 -7.53 7.28 22.97
C ARG A 68 -7.01 6.27 21.93
N ARG A 69 -5.71 6.00 21.93
CA ARG A 69 -5.14 4.89 21.13
C ARG A 69 -5.82 3.56 21.46
N ARG A 70 -6.30 2.88 20.42
CA ARG A 70 -6.78 1.50 20.53
C ARG A 70 -5.57 0.59 20.77
N ARG A 71 -5.58 -0.18 21.86
CA ARG A 71 -4.55 -1.21 22.11
C ARG A 71 -4.62 -2.26 21.00
N SER A 72 -3.48 -2.66 20.44
CA SER A 72 -3.43 -3.82 19.56
C SER A 72 -3.76 -5.07 20.38
N ARG A 73 -4.70 -5.88 19.91
CA ARG A 73 -4.79 -7.28 20.34
C ARG A 73 -3.74 -8.01 19.53
N THR A 74 -2.62 -8.34 20.15
CA THR A 74 -1.78 -9.43 19.67
C THR A 74 -2.58 -10.72 19.87
N ALA A 75 -2.90 -11.38 18.76
CA ALA A 75 -3.23 -12.79 18.71
C ALA A 75 -1.96 -13.51 18.25
#